data_AF-A0A1I7I634-F1
#
_entry.id   AF-A0A1I7I634-F1
#
_cell.length_a   1.000
_cell.length_b   1.000
_cell.length_c   1.000
_cell.angle_alpha   90.00
_cell.angle_beta   90.00
_cell.angle_gamma   90.00
#
_symmetry.space_group_name_H-M   'P 1'
#
loop_
_entity.id
_entity.type
_entity.pdbx_description
1 polymer ?
#
loop_
_entity_poly.entity_id
_entity_poly.type
_entity_poly.pdbx_seq_one_letter_code
_entity_poly.pdbx_strand_id
1 'polypeptide(L)' 'MKIFFCAIILLMVVFNFWCFYKSRKFLNNAEAEGKEGEENYQKGLKYIKISVFVSLLICLTGATAVIVIKFI' A
#
# COMPACT_ATOMS: atom_id res chain seq x y z
N MET A 1 -0.59 -5.22 24.00
CA MET A 1 0.01 -5.78 22.77
C MET A 1 -1.00 -5.93 21.62
N LYS A 2 -2.16 -6.57 21.80
CA LYS A 2 -3.15 -6.79 20.71
C LYS A 2 -3.62 -5.49 20.04
N ILE A 3 -4.01 -4.48 20.85
CA ILE A 3 -4.45 -3.16 20.37
C ILE A 3 -3.36 -2.44 19.56
N PHE A 4 -2.08 -2.62 19.94
CA PHE A 4 -0.95 -2.00 19.24
C PHE A 4 -0.76 -2.59 17.83
N PHE A 5 -0.82 -3.93 17.69
CA PHE A 5 -0.78 -4.57 16.37
C PHE A 5 -1.98 -4.17 15.51
N CYS A 6 -3.19 -4.09 16.09
CA CYS A 6 -4.36 -3.60 15.37
C CYS A 6 -4.18 -2.16 14.87
N ALA A 7 -3.65 -1.26 15.71
CA ALA A 7 -3.41 0.13 15.32
C ALA A 7 -2.39 0.24 14.18
N ILE A 8 -1.28 -0.52 14.24
CA ILE A 8 -0.27 -0.53 13.17
C ILE A 8 -0.85 -1.05 11.87
N ILE A 9 -1.56 -2.19 11.91
CA ILE A 9 -2.19 -2.77 10.72
C ILE A 9 -3.19 -1.79 10.12
N LEU A 10 -4.00 -1.13 10.94
CA LEU A 10 -4.97 -0.13 10.48
C LEU A 10 -4.26 1.03 9.74
N LEU A 11 -3.18 1.57 10.32
CA LEU A 11 -2.39 2.63 9.69
C LEU A 11 -1.80 2.18 8.34
N MET A 12 -1.25 0.98 8.28
CA MET A 12 -0.70 0.43 7.03
C MET A 12 -1.80 0.22 5.98
N VAL A 13 -2.98 -0.26 6.36
CA VAL A 13 -4.13 -0.45 5.45
C VAL A 13 -4.61 0.90 4.90
N VAL A 14 -4.76 1.92 5.75
CA VAL A 14 -5.15 3.28 5.32
C VAL A 14 -4.13 3.85 4.34
N PHE A 15 -2.83 3.72 4.66
CA PHE A 15 -1.77 4.15 3.76
C PHE A 15 -1.79 3.38 2.43
N ASN A 16 -2.03 2.06 2.45
CA ASN A 16 -2.15 1.24 1.26
C ASN A 16 -3.31 1.71 0.35
N PHE A 17 -4.45 2.03 0.96
CA PHE A 17 -5.61 2.56 0.25
C PHE A 17 -5.32 3.92 -0.38
N TRP A 18 -4.59 4.80 0.31
CA TRP A 18 -4.11 6.06 -0.25
C TRP A 18 -3.20 5.83 -1.46
N CYS A 19 -2.24 4.91 -1.38
CA CYS A 19 -1.37 4.57 -2.51
C CYS A 19 -2.18 4.10 -3.71
N PHE A 20 -3.20 3.26 -3.49
CA PHE A 20 -4.10 2.79 -4.55
C PHE A 20 -4.93 3.93 -5.16
N TYR A 21 -5.41 4.86 -4.36
CA TYR A 21 -6.12 6.04 -4.85
C TYR A 21 -5.21 6.92 -5.72
N LYS A 22 -3.96 7.14 -5.28
CA LYS A 22 -2.97 7.90 -6.07
C LYS A 22 -2.60 7.18 -7.36
N SER A 23 -2.33 5.87 -7.32
CA SER A 23 -2.00 5.12 -8.53
C SER A 23 -3.11 5.22 -9.57
N ARG A 24 -4.38 5.04 -9.14
CA ARG A 24 -5.54 5.18 -10.03
C ARG A 24 -5.64 6.56 -10.64
N LYS A 25 -5.43 7.62 -9.84
CA LYS A 25 -5.42 9.00 -10.35
C LYS A 25 -4.35 9.20 -11.44
N PHE A 26 -3.13 8.71 -11.20
CA PHE A 26 -2.04 8.85 -12.18
C PHE A 26 -2.26 8.01 -13.44
N LEU A 27 -2.76 6.78 -13.29
CA LEU A 27 -3.05 5.90 -14.44
C LEU A 27 -4.20 6.44 -15.29
N ASN A 28 -5.25 7.01 -14.70
CA ASN A 28 -6.32 7.66 -15.46
C ASN A 28 -5.80 8.86 -16.28
N ASN A 29 -4.78 9.55 -15.79
CA ASN A 29 -4.14 10.67 -16.49
C ASN A 29 -3.03 10.22 -17.46
N ALA A 30 -2.77 8.91 -17.55
CA ALA A 30 -1.75 8.34 -18.44
C ALA A 30 -2.25 8.17 -19.89
N GLU A 31 -3.56 8.24 -20.12
CA GLU A 31 -4.16 8.19 -21.46
C GLU A 31 -3.87 9.45 -22.30
N ALA A 32 -3.32 10.51 -21.69
CA ALA A 32 -2.89 11.70 -22.40
C ALA A 32 -1.69 11.38 -23.32
N GLU A 33 -1.77 11.74 -24.60
CA GLU A 33 -0.68 11.50 -25.55
C GLU A 33 0.59 12.30 -25.20
N GLY A 34 1.75 11.67 -25.36
CA GLY A 34 3.05 12.31 -25.23
C GLY A 34 3.75 12.06 -23.88
N LYS A 35 4.76 12.89 -23.59
CA LYS A 35 5.69 12.70 -22.45
C LYS A 35 4.98 12.75 -21.09
N GLU A 36 3.88 13.49 -21.01
CA GLU A 36 3.11 13.66 -19.77
C GLU A 36 2.32 12.39 -19.40
N GLY A 37 1.76 11.69 -20.40
CA GLY A 37 1.10 10.40 -20.21
C GLY A 37 2.06 9.32 -19.71
N GLU A 38 3.25 9.22 -20.31
CA GLU A 38 4.29 8.29 -19.88
C GLU A 38 4.77 8.61 -18.44
N GLU A 39 4.96 9.88 -18.10
CA GLU A 39 5.36 10.27 -16.74
C GLU A 39 4.28 9.90 -15.70
N ASN A 40 3.01 10.12 -16.04
CA ASN A 40 1.88 9.73 -15.22
C ASN A 40 1.76 8.21 -15.09
N TYR A 41 2.02 7.44 -16.16
CA TYR A 41 2.07 5.98 -16.11
C TYR A 41 3.15 5.47 -15.15
N GLN A 42 4.37 5.99 -15.27
CA GLN A 42 5.49 5.62 -14.38
C GLN A 42 5.21 5.98 -12.92
N LYS A 43 4.60 7.14 -12.65
CA LYS A 43 4.15 7.52 -11.30
C LYS A 43 3.09 6.55 -10.78
N GLY A 44 2.09 6.21 -11.60
CA GLY A 44 1.05 5.24 -11.26
C GLY A 44 1.63 3.88 -10.87
N LEU A 45 2.54 3.34 -11.69
CA LEU A 45 3.27 2.10 -11.41
C LEU A 45 4.09 2.17 -10.12
N LYS A 46 4.73 3.31 -9.83
CA LYS A 46 5.48 3.50 -8.58
C LYS A 46 4.56 3.36 -7.35
N TYR A 47 3.38 3.96 -7.38
CA TYR A 47 2.41 3.81 -6.28
C TYR A 47 1.86 2.38 -6.16
N ILE A 48 1.69 1.65 -7.26
CA ILE A 48 1.33 0.22 -7.23
C ILE A 48 2.44 -0.60 -6.56
N LYS A 49 3.71 -0.40 -6.94
CA LYS A 49 4.85 -1.09 -6.30
C LYS A 49 4.90 -0.83 -4.79
N ILE A 50 4.69 0.42 -4.37
CA ILE A 50 4.61 0.78 -2.94
C ILE A 50 3.44 0.05 -2.26
N SER A 51 2.25 0.06 -2.88
CA SER A 51 1.06 -0.62 -2.37
C SER A 51 1.28 -2.13 -2.17
N VAL A 52 1.93 -2.80 -3.12
CA VAL A 52 2.30 -4.22 -3.00
C VAL A 52 3.25 -4.45 -1.83
N PHE A 53 4.26 -3.60 -1.68
CA PHE A 53 5.22 -3.71 -0.57
C PHE A 53 4.54 -3.50 0.80
N VAL A 54 3.65 -2.51 0.92
CA VAL A 54 2.87 -2.27 2.13
C VAL A 54 1.95 -3.47 2.44
N SER A 55 1.35 -4.07 1.41
CA SER A 55 0.50 -5.26 1.57
C SER A 55 1.29 -6.45 2.14
N LEU A 56 2.53 -6.66 1.68
CA LEU A 56 3.45 -7.65 2.25
C LEU A 56 3.75 -7.37 3.73
N LEU A 57 4.02 -6.13 4.10
CA LEU A 57 4.27 -5.73 5.49
C LEU A 57 3.05 -5.95 6.40
N ILE A 58 1.84 -5.69 5.90
CA ILE A 58 0.59 -5.99 6.64
C ILE A 58 0.50 -7.48 6.93
N CYS A 59 0.73 -8.34 5.94
CA CYS A 59 0.71 -9.79 6.11
C CYS A 59 1.75 -10.27 7.14
N LEU A 60 2.99 -9.77 7.06
CA LEU A 60 4.06 -10.11 7.99
C LEU A 60 3.73 -9.66 9.42
N THR A 61 3.19 -8.44 9.57
CA THR A 61 2.78 -7.88 10.86
C THR A 61 1.63 -8.69 11.45
N GLY A 62 0.65 -9.08 10.64
CA GLY A 62 -0.47 -9.95 11.04
C GLY A 62 0.01 -11.33 11.49
N ALA A 63 0.89 -11.97 10.73
CA ALA A 63 1.48 -13.26 11.11
C ALA A 63 2.26 -13.16 12.44
N THR A 64 3.07 -12.10 12.58
CA THR A 64 3.83 -11.84 13.82
C THR A 64 2.89 -11.62 15.00
N ALA A 65 1.80 -10.86 14.81
CA ALA A 65 0.80 -10.64 15.86
C ALA A 65 0.18 -11.96 16.33
N VAL A 66 -0.18 -12.87 15.41
CA VAL A 66 -0.72 -14.19 15.76
C VAL A 66 0.29 -15.01 16.55
N ILE A 67 1.55 -15.04 16.13
CA ILE A 67 2.62 -15.76 16.83
C ILE A 67 2.80 -15.18 18.25
N VAL A 68 3.00 -13.86 18.37
CA VAL A 68 3.24 -13.20 19.65
C VAL A 68 2.07 -13.38 20.62
N ILE A 69 0.83 -13.32 20.14
CA ILE A 69 -0.37 -13.53 20.97
C ILE A 69 -0.52 -14.99 21.43
N LYS A 70 0.05 -15.95 20.69
CA LYS A 70 -0.04 -17.37 21.02
C LYS A 70 1.01 -17.81 22.04
N PHE A 71 2.16 -17.14 22.07
CA PHE A 71 3.30 -17.47 22.94
C PHE A 71 3.41 -16.57 24.19
N ILE A 72 2.59 -15.53 24.31
CA ILE A 72 2.44 -14.67 25.49
C ILE A 72 1.03 -14.83 26.06
#